data_AF-A0A3S0CZ45-F1
#
_entry.id   AF-A0A3S0CZ45-F1
#
_cell.length_a   1.000
_cell.length_b   1.000
_cell.length_c   1.000
_cell.angle_alpha   90.00
_cell.angle_beta   90.00
_cell.angle_gamma   90.00
#
_symmetry.space_group_name_H-M   'P 1'
#
loop_
_entity.id
_entity.type
_entity.pdbx_description
1 polymer ?
#
loop_
_entity_poly.entity_id
_entity_poly.type
_entity_poly.pdbx_seq_one_letter_code
_entity_poly.pdbx_strand_id
1 'polypeptide(L)'
;MKKILVASLFASIIGVANAAPNTIDMTNLKCGDLQIYSNTTLQQVKSSCKLKKIGDYTVENDRNMPDKYFDGKEKMLEVQFYSTSQDGLIRCDFNGSVDSATIIGCRNNY
;
A
#
# COMPACT_ATOMS: atom_id res chain seq x y z
N MET A 1 0.35 -46.19 8.67
CA MET A 1 0.64 -44.90 9.36
C MET A 1 0.40 -43.78 8.35
N LYS A 2 -0.76 -43.11 8.40
CA LYS A 2 -1.09 -41.99 7.50
C LYS A 2 -0.33 -40.75 7.97
N LYS A 3 0.59 -40.25 7.15
CA LYS A 3 1.31 -38.99 7.38
C LYS A 3 0.37 -37.83 7.02
N ILE A 4 -0.06 -37.06 8.02
CA ILE A 4 -0.89 -35.88 7.84
C ILE A 4 0.05 -34.73 7.47
N LEU A 5 -0.02 -34.28 6.22
CA LEU A 5 0.58 -33.03 5.77
C LEU A 5 -0.25 -31.87 6.31
N VAL A 6 0.29 -31.17 7.31
CA VAL A 6 -0.24 -29.87 7.75
C VAL A 6 0.18 -28.84 6.72
N ALA A 7 -0.64 -28.66 5.69
CA ALA A 7 -0.55 -27.48 4.83
C ALA A 7 -1.01 -26.28 5.66
N SER A 8 -0.06 -25.46 6.11
CA SER A 8 -0.33 -24.18 6.75
C SER A 8 -1.04 -23.27 5.75
N LEU A 9 -2.35 -23.14 5.89
CA LEU A 9 -3.11 -22.07 5.26
C LEU A 9 -2.54 -20.75 5.77
N PHE A 10 -1.73 -20.08 4.95
CA PHE A 10 -1.58 -18.65 5.07
C PHE A 10 -2.97 -18.07 4.80
N ALA A 11 -3.64 -17.68 5.88
CA ALA A 11 -4.88 -16.94 5.84
C ALA A 11 -4.60 -15.68 5.03
N SER A 12 -5.00 -15.71 3.76
CA SER A 12 -5.11 -14.53 2.91
C SER A 12 -6.10 -13.61 3.60
N ILE A 13 -5.57 -12.62 4.30
CA ILE A 13 -6.31 -11.47 4.78
C ILE A 13 -6.84 -10.81 3.51
N ILE A 14 -8.09 -11.09 3.17
CA ILE A 14 -8.80 -10.43 2.09
C ILE A 14 -9.06 -9.01 2.61
N GLY A 15 -8.06 -8.14 2.47
CA GLY A 15 -8.24 -6.72 2.61
C GLY A 15 -9.23 -6.30 1.54
N VAL A 16 -10.48 -6.04 1.96
CA VAL A 16 -11.52 -5.46 1.12
C VAL A 16 -11.16 -4.01 0.80
N ALA A 17 -10.20 -3.83 -0.10
CA ALA A 17 -9.95 -2.56 -0.77
C ALA A 17 -11.12 -2.31 -1.73
N ASN A 18 -12.26 -1.87 -1.19
CA ASN A 18 -13.32 -1.31 -2.01
C ASN A 18 -12.75 -0.05 -2.67
N ALA A 19 -12.67 -0.10 -3.99
CA ALA A 19 -11.95 0.82 -4.86
C ALA A 19 -12.27 2.30 -4.57
N ALA A 20 -11.23 3.06 -4.25
CA ALA A 20 -11.18 4.46 -4.62
C ALA A 20 -11.15 4.52 -6.16
N PRO A 21 -11.71 5.55 -6.81
CA PRO A 21 -11.88 5.59 -8.27
C PRO A 21 -10.58 5.47 -9.12
N ASN A 22 -9.41 5.38 -8.48
CA ASN A 22 -8.09 5.27 -9.10
C ASN A 22 -7.22 4.15 -8.48
N THR A 23 -7.83 3.15 -7.83
CA THR A 23 -7.08 2.00 -7.29
C THR A 23 -6.38 1.26 -8.41
N ILE A 24 -5.08 1.04 -8.27
CA ILE A 24 -4.29 0.28 -9.24
C ILE A 24 -4.19 -1.19 -8.83
N ASP A 25 -4.10 -2.07 -9.82
CA ASP A 25 -3.77 -3.47 -9.56
C ASP A 25 -2.31 -3.57 -9.09
N MET A 26 -2.13 -3.97 -7.84
CA MET A 26 -0.81 -4.14 -7.23
C MET A 26 -0.09 -5.41 -7.69
N THR A 27 -0.78 -6.35 -8.34
CA THR A 27 -0.22 -7.65 -8.76
C THR A 27 1.07 -7.49 -9.58
N ASN A 28 1.16 -6.43 -10.38
CA ASN A 28 2.32 -6.14 -11.22
C ASN A 28 3.02 -4.81 -10.86
N LEU A 29 2.70 -4.19 -9.73
CA LEU A 29 3.30 -2.91 -9.34
C LEU A 29 4.73 -3.10 -8.81
N LYS A 30 5.69 -2.40 -9.42
CA LYS A 30 7.10 -2.42 -9.03
C LYS A 30 7.68 -1.02 -8.90
N CYS A 31 8.70 -0.88 -8.07
CA CYS A 31 9.57 0.29 -8.02
C CYS A 31 11.02 -0.20 -7.87
N GLY A 32 11.93 0.24 -8.74
CA GLY A 32 13.25 -0.42 -8.82
C GLY A 32 13.09 -1.93 -9.01
N ASP A 33 13.76 -2.71 -8.14
CA ASP A 33 13.68 -4.17 -8.10
C ASP A 33 12.60 -4.72 -7.14
N LEU A 34 11.91 -3.84 -6.40
CA LEU A 34 10.90 -4.24 -5.43
C LEU A 34 9.54 -4.43 -6.09
N GLN A 35 8.97 -5.62 -5.92
CA GLN A 35 7.55 -5.88 -6.19
C GLN A 35 6.71 -5.44 -4.98
N ILE A 36 5.65 -4.70 -5.25
CA ILE A 36 4.78 -4.11 -4.24
C ILE A 36 3.59 -5.04 -4.00
N TYR A 37 3.33 -5.32 -2.72
CA TYR A 37 2.22 -6.11 -2.20
C TYR A 37 1.62 -5.41 -0.97
N SER A 38 0.48 -5.90 -0.47
CA SER A 38 -0.16 -5.35 0.74
C SER A 38 0.69 -5.48 2.01
N ASN A 39 1.61 -6.45 2.07
CA ASN A 39 2.54 -6.62 3.18
C ASN A 39 3.88 -5.90 2.98
N THR A 40 4.08 -5.18 1.87
CA THR A 40 5.30 -4.39 1.66
C THR A 40 5.41 -3.30 2.72
N THR A 41 6.59 -3.22 3.34
CA THR A 41 6.83 -2.27 4.44
C THR A 41 7.30 -0.91 3.94
N LEU A 42 7.11 0.11 4.78
CA LEU A 42 7.59 1.46 4.53
C LEU A 42 9.11 1.48 4.32
N GLN A 43 9.86 0.70 5.09
CA GLN A 43 11.31 0.56 4.93
C GLN A 43 11.68 0.05 3.53
N GLN A 44 11.02 -1.01 3.06
CA GLN A 44 11.29 -1.59 1.75
C GLN A 44 11.08 -0.56 0.64
N VAL A 45 9.99 0.22 0.72
CA VAL A 45 9.69 1.29 -0.24
C VAL A 45 10.75 2.40 -0.18
N LYS A 46 11.12 2.86 1.03
CA LYS A 46 12.18 3.88 1.20
C LYS A 46 13.53 3.44 0.65
N SER A 47 13.87 2.17 0.77
CA SER A 47 15.15 1.63 0.31
C SER A 47 15.20 1.31 -1.19
N SER A 48 14.06 0.99 -1.81
CA SER A 48 14.04 0.46 -3.19
C SER A 48 13.46 1.43 -4.21
N CYS A 49 12.50 2.26 -3.81
CA CYS A 49 11.79 3.13 -4.72
C CYS A 49 12.48 4.49 -4.88
N LYS A 50 12.36 5.07 -6.08
CA LYS A 50 12.63 6.50 -6.27
C LYS A 50 11.45 7.32 -5.72
N LEU A 51 11.61 7.84 -4.51
CA LEU A 51 10.57 8.62 -3.83
C LEU A 51 10.42 10.02 -4.42
N LYS A 52 9.17 10.48 -4.51
CA LYS A 52 8.82 11.85 -4.86
C LYS A 52 8.36 12.65 -3.64
N LYS A 53 7.55 12.04 -2.77
CA LYS A 53 6.98 12.68 -1.59
C LYS A 53 6.67 11.63 -0.53
N ILE A 54 6.83 12.01 0.74
CA ILE A 54 6.29 11.30 1.90
C ILE A 54 5.60 12.34 2.78
N GLY A 55 4.41 12.05 3.29
CA GLY A 55 3.75 12.94 4.24
C GLY A 55 2.46 12.38 4.80
N ASP A 56 2.12 12.85 5.99
CA ASP A 56 0.83 12.54 6.60
C ASP A 56 -0.28 13.34 5.90
N TYR A 57 -1.46 12.74 5.79
CA TYR A 57 -2.69 13.42 5.39
C TYR A 57 -3.82 13.07 6.35
N THR A 58 -4.73 14.02 6.55
CA THR A 58 -5.88 13.92 7.45
C THR A 58 -7.17 13.89 6.64
N VAL A 59 -8.26 13.47 7.28
CA VAL A 59 -9.60 13.48 6.68
C VAL A 59 -9.95 14.88 6.13
N GLU A 60 -9.60 15.94 6.86
CA GLU A 60 -9.85 17.33 6.44
C GLU A 60 -9.03 17.79 5.23
N ASN A 61 -7.83 17.21 5.03
CA ASN A 61 -6.91 17.62 3.97
C ASN A 61 -7.03 16.78 2.70
N ASP A 62 -7.80 15.68 2.72
CA ASP A 62 -7.88 14.79 1.56
C ASP A 62 -9.14 15.03 0.71
N ARG A 63 -8.91 15.28 -0.58
CA ARG A 63 -9.91 15.71 -1.56
C ARG A 63 -10.79 14.55 -2.04
N ASN A 64 -11.67 14.03 -1.19
CA ASN A 64 -12.73 13.03 -1.52
C ASN A 64 -12.48 11.58 -1.08
N MET A 65 -11.71 11.30 -0.03
CA MET A 65 -11.67 9.95 0.57
C MET A 65 -12.72 9.82 1.69
N PRO A 66 -13.65 8.85 1.61
CA PRO A 66 -14.61 8.59 2.67
C PRO A 66 -13.93 8.22 4.00
N ASP A 67 -14.50 8.62 5.13
CA ASP A 67 -13.95 8.36 6.49
C ASP A 67 -13.62 6.88 6.75
N LYS A 68 -14.36 5.95 6.13
CA LYS A 68 -14.09 4.50 6.24
C LYS A 68 -12.68 4.08 5.80
N TYR A 69 -12.01 4.87 4.96
CA TYR A 69 -10.64 4.58 4.49
C TYR A 69 -9.58 4.85 5.56
N PHE A 70 -9.92 5.65 6.56
CA PHE A 70 -9.03 5.95 7.67
C PHE A 70 -9.16 4.92 8.80
N ASP A 71 -10.18 4.05 8.78
CA ASP A 71 -10.40 3.00 9.80
C ASP A 71 -10.28 3.54 11.24
N GLY A 72 -10.87 4.72 11.49
CA GLY A 72 -10.81 5.42 12.78
C GLY A 72 -9.50 6.14 13.09
N LYS A 73 -8.55 6.24 12.13
CA LYS A 73 -7.31 7.00 12.28
C LYS A 73 -7.51 8.47 11.90
N GLU A 74 -6.94 9.38 12.68
CA GLU A 74 -6.98 10.82 12.37
C GLU A 74 -6.12 11.20 11.18
N LYS A 75 -5.07 10.39 10.92
CA LYS A 75 -4.11 10.61 9.85
C LYS A 75 -3.58 9.31 9.28
N MET A 76 -3.17 9.38 8.02
CA MET A 76 -2.59 8.28 7.26
C MET A 76 -1.28 8.75 6.64
N LEU A 77 -0.32 7.84 6.49
CA LEU A 77 0.94 8.17 5.82
C LEU A 77 0.81 7.87 4.33
N GLU A 78 1.03 8.88 3.50
CA GLU A 78 1.11 8.75 2.05
C GLU A 78 2.58 8.73 1.60
N VAL A 79 2.90 7.80 0.69
CA VAL A 79 4.17 7.77 -0.02
C VAL A 79 3.92 7.81 -1.51
N GLN A 80 4.55 8.76 -2.19
CA GLN A 80 4.54 8.87 -3.64
C GLN A 80 5.89 8.44 -4.21
N PHE A 81 5.89 7.53 -5.17
CA PHE A 81 7.09 7.01 -5.83
C PHE A 81 6.88 6.70 -7.31
N TYR A 82 7.96 6.73 -8.07
CA TYR A 82 7.92 6.36 -9.49
C TYR A 82 7.86 4.84 -9.64
N SER A 83 6.87 4.35 -10.38
CA SER A 83 6.78 2.94 -10.74
C SER A 83 7.78 2.60 -11.86
N THR A 84 8.28 1.38 -11.85
CA THR A 84 9.13 0.82 -12.91
C THR A 84 8.38 -0.16 -13.81
N SER A 85 7.19 -0.60 -13.39
CA SER A 85 6.34 -1.52 -14.17
C SER A 85 5.10 -0.86 -14.77
N GLN A 86 4.82 0.38 -14.40
CA GLN A 86 3.68 1.17 -14.88
C GLN A 86 4.18 2.60 -15.12
N ASP A 87 3.69 3.24 -16.18
CA ASP A 87 4.03 4.63 -16.43
C ASP A 87 3.35 5.54 -15.41
N GLY A 88 4.16 6.22 -14.59
CA GLY A 88 3.68 7.32 -13.76
C GLY A 88 4.10 7.29 -12.30
N LEU A 89 3.52 8.24 -11.58
CA LEU A 89 3.73 8.45 -10.15
C LEU A 89 2.62 7.72 -9.40
N ILE A 90 3.04 6.76 -8.56
CA ILE A 90 2.13 5.97 -7.74
C ILE A 90 2.11 6.55 -6.34
N ARG A 91 0.94 6.54 -5.73
CA ARG A 91 0.67 6.94 -4.36
C ARG A 91 0.20 5.73 -3.58
N CYS A 92 0.89 5.37 -2.51
CA CYS A 92 0.47 4.30 -1.61
C CYS A 92 0.29 4.83 -0.19
N ASP A 93 -0.76 4.36 0.48
CA ASP A 93 -1.05 4.70 1.87
C ASP A 93 -0.55 3.59 2.78
N PHE A 94 -0.01 3.97 3.93
CA PHE A 94 0.53 3.06 4.93
C PHE A 94 -0.31 3.10 6.20
N ASN A 95 -0.37 1.96 6.89
CA ASN A 95 -1.09 1.82 8.15
C ASN A 95 -0.43 2.52 9.35
N GLY A 96 0.68 3.22 9.15
CA GLY A 96 1.40 4.02 10.13
C GLY A 96 2.64 4.68 9.53
N SER A 97 3.41 5.36 10.36
CA SER A 97 4.61 6.10 9.95
C SER A 97 5.95 5.45 10.34
N VAL A 98 5.89 4.32 11.05
CA VAL A 98 7.07 3.52 11.41
C VAL A 98 7.53 2.65 10.24
N ASP A 99 8.80 2.26 10.24
CA ASP A 99 9.41 1.52 9.13
C ASP A 99 8.78 0.14 8.88
N SER A 100 8.15 -0.46 9.89
CA SER A 100 7.39 -1.72 9.79
C SER A 100 5.95 -1.54 9.31
N ALA A 101 5.48 -0.30 9.11
CA ALA A 101 4.13 -0.04 8.60
C ALA A 101 3.98 -0.64 7.20
N THR A 102 2.80 -1.19 6.90
CA THR A 102 2.50 -1.88 5.64
C THR A 102 1.50 -1.10 4.80
N ILE A 103 1.51 -1.37 3.50
CA ILE A 103 0.60 -0.75 2.54
C ILE A 103 -0.85 -1.15 2.82
N ILE A 104 -1.75 -0.17 2.76
CA ILE A 104 -3.20 -0.36 2.81
C ILE A 104 -3.78 -0.38 1.39
N GLY A 105 -3.24 0.46 0.50
CA GLY A 105 -3.62 0.49 -0.89
C GLY A 105 -2.77 1.46 -1.69
N CYS A 106 -2.83 1.33 -3.01
CA CYS A 106 -2.13 2.20 -3.95
C CYS A 106 -3.07 2.75 -5.03
N ARG A 107 -2.78 3.96 -5.50
CA ARG A 107 -3.51 4.66 -6.56
C ARG A 107 -2.58 5.45 -7.47
N ASN A 108 -3.02 5.70 -8.71
CA ASN A 108 -2.34 6.63 -9.61
C ASN A 108 -2.43 8.06 -9.07
N ASN A 109 -1.35 8.83 -9.21
CA ASN A 109 -1.34 10.25 -8.89
C ASN A 109 -1.69 11.04 -10.17
N TYR A 110 -2.99 11.31 -10.36
CA TYR A 110 -3.51 12.18 -11.43
C TYR A 110 -3.41 13.66 -11.04
#